data_AF-A0A6I5CBS6-F1
#
_entry.id   AF-A0A6I5CBS6-F1
#
_cell.length_a   1.000
_cell.length_b   1.000
_cell.length_c   1.000
_cell.angle_alpha   90.00
_cell.angle_beta   90.00
_cell.angle_gamma   90.00
#
_symmetry.space_group_name_H-M   'P 1'
#
loop_
_entity.id
_entity.type
_entity.pdbx_description
1 polymer ?
#
loop_
_entity_poly.entity_id
_entity_poly.type
_entity_poly.pdbx_seq_one_letter_code
_entity_poly.pdbx_strand_id
1 'polypeptide(L)' 'SVLIAARNHALEAGADIALAAVPERVRRIFRIVGLDQVLTTHPTVQEATAAWTPPV' A
#
# COMPACT_ATOMS: atom_id res chain seq x y z
N SER A 1 -9.62 -3.18 11.93
CA SER A 1 -8.95 -2.99 10.64
C SER A 1 -7.70 -2.15 10.81
N VAL A 2 -6.50 -2.75 10.76
CA VAL A 2 -5.24 -2.05 11.06
C VAL A 2 -4.67 -1.33 9.83
N LEU A 3 -4.60 -1.99 8.67
CA LEU A 3 -3.98 -1.41 7.47
C LEU A 3 -4.75 -0.20 6.91
N ILE A 4 -6.09 -0.26 6.98
CA ILE A 4 -6.95 0.88 6.62
C ILE A 4 -6.70 2.07 7.55
N ALA A 5 -6.62 1.81 8.87
CA ALA A 5 -6.34 2.86 9.84
C ALA A 5 -4.95 3.47 9.61
N ALA A 6 -3.94 2.66 9.32
CA ALA A 6 -2.59 3.13 8.99
C ALA A 6 -2.58 4.02 7.73
N ARG A 7 -3.33 3.64 6.68
CA ARG A 7 -3.47 4.47 5.47
C ARG A 7 -4.15 5.79 5.76
N ASN A 8 -5.28 5.76 6.47
CA ASN A 8 -5.99 6.99 6.80
C ASN A 8 -5.11 7.94 7.61
N HIS A 9 -4.37 7.40 8.59
CA HIS A 9 -3.43 8.20 9.37
C HIS A 9 -2.29 8.79 8.53
N ALA A 10 -1.74 8.03 7.58
CA ALA A 10 -0.74 8.55 6.64
C ALA A 10 -1.31 9.70 5.81
N LEU A 11 -2.51 9.54 5.25
CA LEU A 11 -3.18 10.56 4.44
C LEU A 11 -3.48 11.82 5.24
N GLU A 12 -3.94 11.68 6.49
CA GLU A 12 -4.16 12.80 7.41
C GLU A 12 -2.86 13.59 7.68
N ALA A 13 -1.71 12.92 7.64
CA ALA A 13 -0.39 13.53 7.77
C ALA A 13 0.22 14.03 6.45
N GLY A 14 -0.51 13.96 5.33
CA GLY A 14 0.02 14.32 3.99
C GLY A 14 1.05 13.33 3.45
N ALA A 15 1.07 12.11 3.97
CA ALA A 15 1.91 11.02 3.52
C ALA A 15 1.09 9.93 2.81
N ASP A 16 1.78 9.01 2.12
CA ASP A 16 1.17 7.82 1.53
C ASP A 16 1.83 6.55 2.09
N ILE A 17 1.13 5.42 2.00
CA ILE A 17 1.63 4.11 2.38
C ILE A 17 1.34 3.09 1.29
N ALA A 18 2.39 2.38 0.87
CA ALA A 18 2.31 1.28 -0.07
C ALA A 18 2.95 0.03 0.52
N LEU A 19 2.54 -1.14 0.03
CA LEU A 19 3.13 -2.42 0.42
C LEU A 19 4.05 -2.92 -0.69
N ALA A 20 5.21 -3.45 -0.33
CA ALA A 20 6.15 -4.03 -1.28
C ALA A 20 6.34 -5.53 -1.02
N ALA A 21 6.59 -6.29 -2.09
CA ALA A 21 6.92 -7.72 -2.02
C ALA A 21 5.91 -8.56 -1.21
N VAL A 22 4.62 -8.23 -1.31
CA VAL A 22 3.56 -8.98 -0.62
C VAL A 22 3.51 -10.42 -1.15
N PRO A 23 3.61 -11.45 -0.30
CA PRO A 23 3.54 -12.84 -0.75
C PRO A 23 2.24 -13.14 -1.49
N GLU A 24 2.27 -13.97 -2.54
CA GLU A 24 1.12 -14.20 -3.42
C GLU A 24 -0.13 -14.67 -2.67
N ARG A 25 0.03 -15.52 -1.65
CA ARG A 25 -1.07 -15.96 -0.77
C ARG A 25 -1.79 -14.78 -0.12
N VAL A 26 -1.04 -13.77 0.34
CA VAL A 26 -1.58 -12.58 1.00
C VAL A 26 -2.19 -11.64 -0.04
N ARG A 27 -1.56 -11.47 -1.21
CA ARG A 27 -2.12 -10.69 -2.34
C ARG A 27 -3.48 -11.22 -2.78
N ARG A 28 -3.64 -12.55 -2.83
CA ARG A 28 -4.92 -13.19 -3.14
C ARG A 28 -6.00 -12.81 -2.13
N ILE A 29 -5.67 -12.83 -0.84
CA ILE A 29 -6.62 -12.42 0.22
C ILE A 29 -7.00 -10.95 0.04
N PHE A 30 -6.03 -10.07 -0.21
CA PHE A 30 -6.28 -8.64 -0.43
C PHE A 30 -7.24 -8.41 -1.60
N ARG A 31 -7.06 -9.12 -2.72
CA ARG A 31 -7.99 -9.04 -3.86
C ARG A 31 -9.40 -9.53 -3.53
N ILE A 32 -9.52 -10.60 -2.75
CA ILE A 32 -10.82 -11.14 -2.34
C ILE A 32 -11.59 -10.13 -1.48
N VAL A 33 -10.89 -9.43 -0.57
CA VAL A 33 -11.51 -8.43 0.32
C VAL A 33 -11.51 -7.01 -0.27
N GLY A 34 -11.01 -6.83 -1.49
CA GLY A 34 -10.90 -5.52 -2.16
C GLY A 34 -9.85 -4.57 -1.59
N LEU A 35 -8.90 -5.07 -0.79
CA LEU A 35 -7.85 -4.24 -0.18
C LEU A 35 -6.85 -3.69 -1.20
N ASP A 36 -6.71 -4.34 -2.35
CA ASP A 36 -5.89 -3.88 -3.48
C ASP A 36 -6.43 -2.62 -4.16
N GLN A 37 -7.70 -2.25 -3.90
CA GLN A 37 -8.29 -1.00 -4.38
C GLN A 37 -7.96 0.20 -3.48
N VAL A 38 -7.52 -0.05 -2.25
CA VAL A 38 -7.24 0.98 -1.25
C VAL A 38 -5.77 1.09 -0.89
N LEU A 39 -5.00 0.00 -0.98
CA LEU A 39 -3.56 0.00 -0.73
C LEU A 39 -2.81 -0.36 -2.00
N THR A 40 -1.93 0.54 -2.43
CA THR A 40 -1.01 0.27 -3.53
C THR A 40 -0.04 -0.84 -3.14
N THR A 41 0.14 -1.82 -4.02
CA THR A 41 1.13 -2.89 -3.84
C THR A 41 2.13 -2.91 -4.98
N HIS A 42 3.42 -3.03 -4.64
CA HIS A 42 4.50 -3.16 -5.60
C HIS A 42 5.17 -4.55 -5.50
N PRO A 43 5.62 -5.12 -6.63
CA PRO A 43 6.41 -6.35 -6.64
C PRO A 43 7.68 -6.28 -5.78
N THR A 44 8.36 -5.12 -5.77
CA THR A 44 9.63 -4.92 -5.05
C THR A 44 9.63 -3.61 -4.26
N VAL A 45 10.54 -3.51 -3.28
CA VAL A 45 10.76 -2.26 -2.53
C VAL A 45 11.31 -1.18 -3.47
N GLN A 46 12.18 -1.57 -4.39
CA GLN A 46 12.78 -0.69 -5.38
C GLN A 46 11.70 -0.04 -6.26
N GLU A 47 10.76 -0.82 -6.78
CA GLU A 47 9.62 -0.29 -7.54
C GLU A 47 8.74 0.62 -6.70
N ALA A 48 8.50 0.30 -5.43
CA ALA A 48 7.74 1.18 -4.53
C ALA A 48 8.44 2.53 -4.33
N THR A 49 9.75 2.51 -4.06
CA THR A 49 10.54 3.74 -3.87
C THR A 49 10.67 4.56 -5.15
N ALA A 50 10.77 3.92 -6.32
CA ALA A 50 10.84 4.60 -7.59
C ALA A 50 9.50 5.22 -8.01
N ALA A 51 8.39 4.61 -7.60
CA ALA A 51 7.05 5.15 -7.84
C ALA A 51 6.67 6.29 -6.86
N TRP A 52 7.32 6.36 -5.70
CA TRP A 52 7.04 7.40 -4.72
C TRP A 52 7.45 8.77 -5.24
N THR A 53 6.49 9.68 -5.32
CA THR A 53 6.73 11.10 -5.59
C THR A 53 6.42 11.89 -4.33
N PRO A 54 7.39 12.60 -3.74
CA PRO A 54 7.11 13.45 -2.59
C PRO A 54 6.12 14.55 -2.97
N PRO A 55 5.13 14.87 -2.12
CA PRO A 55 4.26 16.02 -2.36
C PRO A 55 5.10 17.31 -2.37
N VAL A 56 4.83 18.19 -3.34
CA VAL A 56 5.45 19.52 -3.50
C VAL A 56 4.87 20.55 -2.54
#